data_AF-A0A2S7SU14-F1
#
_entry.id   AF-A0A2S7SU14-F1
#
_cell.length_a   1.000
_cell.length_b   1.000
_cell.length_c   1.000
_cell.angle_alpha   90.00
_cell.angle_beta   90.00
_cell.angle_gamma   90.00
#
_symmetry.space_group_name_H-M   'P 1'
#
loop_
_entity.id
_entity.type
_entity.pdbx_description
1 polymer ?
#
loop_
_entity_poly.entity_id
_entity_poly.type
_entity_poly.pdbx_seq_one_letter_code
_entity_poly.pdbx_strand_id
1 'polypeptide(L)'
;MSTNTEHLLFDDRGIHEVSSSTIPSEYINFINGFILPPTNFIFEKHVDSIADFSFLKIESEASQINLSIIDTYLPQILSALLLCVHDANNELRLLDALNILTTTNPLRYDLSYGHPMYEYKIRHLLSCLIYNLSTIESWNTPSTGTKGAVIELENGSKICCHIYNPNRFIGYLLDHLWVTTTAKCDYTITEKCNNLVTSSLAFKFI
;
A
#
# COMPACT_ATOMS: atom_id res chain seq x y z
N MET A 1 9.12 -6.80 -37.73
CA MET A 1 9.05 -7.92 -36.77
C MET A 1 8.22 -7.43 -35.60
N SER A 2 6.98 -7.89 -35.46
CA SER A 2 6.17 -7.57 -34.29
C SER A 2 6.78 -8.34 -33.11
N THR A 3 7.40 -7.63 -32.18
CA THR A 3 7.70 -8.20 -30.87
C THR A 3 6.34 -8.47 -30.21
N ASN A 4 5.88 -9.72 -30.27
CA ASN A 4 4.81 -10.18 -29.41
C ASN A 4 5.39 -10.14 -27.99
N THR A 5 5.27 -8.99 -27.33
CA THR A 5 5.62 -8.89 -25.91
C THR A 5 4.62 -9.76 -25.17
N GLU A 6 5.13 -10.82 -24.56
CA GLU A 6 4.36 -11.71 -23.69
C GLU A 6 4.26 -11.09 -22.30
N HIS A 7 3.08 -11.15 -21.71
CA HIS A 7 2.79 -10.68 -20.36
C HIS A 7 2.30 -11.83 -19.50
N LEU A 8 2.55 -11.77 -18.20
CA LEU A 8 2.03 -12.77 -17.27
C LEU A 8 0.60 -12.42 -16.90
N LEU A 9 -0.35 -13.31 -17.16
CA LEU A 9 -1.74 -13.17 -16.78
C LEU A 9 -2.07 -14.04 -15.57
N PHE A 10 -2.63 -13.44 -14.53
CA PHE A 10 -3.26 -14.14 -13.41
C PHE A 10 -4.78 -14.24 -13.63
N ASP A 11 -5.28 -15.47 -13.74
CA ASP A 11 -6.72 -15.79 -13.78
C ASP A 11 -7.07 -17.01 -12.90
N ASP A 12 -8.21 -17.61 -13.16
CA ASP A 12 -8.68 -18.82 -12.47
C ASP A 12 -7.71 -20.01 -12.60
N ARG A 13 -6.89 -20.05 -13.66
CA ARG A 13 -5.88 -21.08 -13.95
C ARG A 13 -4.50 -20.78 -13.36
N GLY A 14 -4.32 -19.64 -12.69
CA GLY A 14 -3.02 -19.21 -12.16
C GLY A 14 -2.26 -18.28 -13.12
N ILE A 15 -0.95 -18.16 -12.94
CA ILE A 15 -0.10 -17.27 -13.75
C ILE A 15 0.33 -17.99 -15.05
N HIS A 16 0.06 -17.40 -16.21
CA HIS A 16 0.48 -17.91 -17.51
C HIS A 16 0.71 -16.79 -18.54
N GLU A 17 1.49 -17.03 -19.59
CA GLU A 17 1.84 -16.00 -20.58
C GLU A 17 0.69 -15.72 -21.57
N VAL A 18 0.49 -14.44 -21.91
CA VAL A 18 -0.47 -13.95 -22.90
C VAL A 18 0.12 -12.86 -23.78
N SER A 19 -0.40 -12.69 -25.00
CA SER A 19 -0.02 -11.57 -25.87
C SER A 19 -0.52 -10.24 -25.33
N SER A 20 0.29 -9.18 -25.46
CA SER A 20 -0.08 -7.78 -25.17
C SER A 20 -1.41 -7.33 -25.76
N SER A 21 -1.74 -7.81 -26.96
CA SER A 21 -3.01 -7.52 -27.65
C SER A 21 -4.26 -8.03 -26.91
N THR A 22 -4.09 -8.91 -25.92
CA THR A 22 -5.21 -9.51 -25.15
C THR A 22 -5.56 -8.66 -23.91
N ILE A 23 -4.75 -7.66 -23.56
CA ILE A 23 -4.95 -6.83 -22.37
C ILE A 23 -5.86 -5.65 -22.71
N PRO A 24 -7.05 -5.54 -22.10
CA PRO A 24 -7.96 -4.42 -22.34
C PRO A 24 -7.37 -3.09 -21.84
N SER A 25 -7.58 -2.02 -22.61
CA SER A 25 -7.07 -0.68 -22.28
C SER A 25 -7.72 -0.06 -21.05
N GLU A 26 -8.88 -0.56 -20.64
CA GLU A 26 -9.62 -0.12 -19.46
C GLU A 26 -9.09 -0.69 -18.13
N TYR A 27 -8.01 -1.47 -18.17
CA TYR A 27 -7.39 -2.01 -16.96
C TYR A 27 -6.72 -0.90 -16.19
N ILE A 28 -6.86 -0.93 -14.86
CA ILE A 28 -6.08 -0.02 -14.02
C ILE A 28 -4.60 -0.34 -14.20
N ASN A 29 -3.77 0.69 -14.36
CA ASN A 29 -2.35 0.52 -14.58
C ASN A 29 -1.56 1.00 -13.36
N PHE A 30 -0.83 0.08 -12.75
CA PHE A 30 0.12 0.31 -11.67
C PHE A 30 1.53 0.36 -12.26
N ILE A 31 2.25 1.44 -11.96
CA ILE A 31 3.53 1.76 -12.58
C ILE A 31 4.66 1.51 -11.58
N ASN A 32 5.80 1.00 -12.05
CA ASN A 32 6.98 0.66 -11.25
C ASN A 32 6.66 -0.29 -10.08
N GLY A 33 5.67 -1.17 -10.26
CA GLY A 33 5.23 -2.14 -9.27
C GLY A 33 4.46 -1.55 -8.09
N PHE A 34 4.21 -0.24 -8.03
CA PHE A 34 3.52 0.38 -6.89
C PHE A 34 2.00 0.18 -6.95
N ILE A 35 1.45 -0.49 -5.94
CA ILE A 35 0.01 -0.56 -5.70
C ILE A 35 -0.45 0.61 -4.83
N LEU A 36 0.31 0.90 -3.77
CA LEU A 36 0.21 2.14 -3.00
C LEU A 36 1.48 2.94 -3.26
N PRO A 37 1.43 4.09 -3.95
CA PRO A 37 2.60 4.91 -4.18
C PRO A 37 3.16 5.48 -2.87
N PRO A 38 4.45 5.91 -2.86
CA PRO A 38 5.06 6.52 -1.69
C PRO A 38 4.20 7.65 -1.11
N THR A 39 3.74 7.44 0.13
CA THR A 39 2.91 8.37 0.88
C THR A 39 3.67 8.83 2.11
N ASN A 40 3.84 10.14 2.28
CA ASN A 40 4.65 10.71 3.38
C ASN A 40 3.83 10.88 4.66
N PHE A 41 4.32 10.29 5.75
CA PHE A 41 3.77 10.38 7.10
C PHE A 41 4.68 11.25 7.96
N ILE A 42 4.08 12.12 8.77
CA ILE A 42 4.77 13.00 9.70
C ILE A 42 4.56 12.47 11.11
N PHE A 43 5.67 12.32 11.83
CA PHE A 43 5.73 11.86 13.20
C PHE A 43 6.37 12.92 14.10
N GLU A 44 5.99 12.94 15.37
CA GLU A 44 6.73 13.64 16.43
C GLU A 44 7.66 12.64 17.13
N LYS A 45 8.94 13.00 17.24
CA LYS A 45 9.96 12.22 17.96
C LYS A 45 9.94 12.59 19.43
N HIS A 46 9.78 11.61 20.31
CA HIS A 46 9.86 11.85 21.75
C HIS A 46 11.27 11.55 22.26
N VAL A 47 11.94 12.55 22.84
CA VAL A 47 13.35 12.44 23.28
C VAL A 47 13.49 11.63 24.59
N ASP A 48 12.41 11.50 25.37
CA ASP A 48 12.43 10.94 26.73
C ASP A 48 11.56 9.67 26.91
N SER A 49 11.17 9.00 25.82
CA SER A 49 10.20 7.90 25.82
C SER A 49 10.74 6.64 25.13
N ILE A 50 10.29 5.46 25.58
CA ILE A 50 10.59 4.16 24.94
C ILE A 50 9.90 4.03 23.57
N ALA A 51 8.81 4.79 23.35
CA ALA A 51 8.21 4.95 22.03
C ALA A 51 8.84 6.16 21.35
N ASP A 52 9.68 5.90 20.35
CA ASP A 52 10.49 6.94 19.71
C ASP A 52 9.65 7.93 18.89
N PHE A 53 8.46 7.53 18.42
CA PHE A 53 7.65 8.31 17.47
C PHE A 53 6.14 8.23 17.74
N SER A 54 5.44 9.35 17.58
CA SER A 54 3.98 9.41 17.51
C SER A 54 3.51 9.96 16.17
N PHE A 55 2.53 9.29 15.57
CA PHE A 55 1.97 9.73 14.29
C PHE A 55 1.15 11.02 14.46
N LEU A 56 1.46 12.04 13.68
CA LEU A 56 0.72 13.30 13.66
C LEU A 56 -0.30 13.35 12.51
N LYS A 57 0.19 13.20 11.26
CA LYS A 57 -0.63 13.31 10.05
C LYS A 57 0.11 12.80 8.82
N ILE A 58 -0.62 12.56 7.74
CA ILE A 58 -0.07 12.44 6.40
C ILE A 58 0.24 13.85 5.87
N GLU A 59 1.37 14.00 5.16
CA GLU A 59 1.85 15.29 4.65
C GLU A 59 0.86 15.89 3.63
N SER A 60 0.35 15.05 2.72
CA SER A 60 -0.69 15.42 1.75
C SER A 60 -2.08 15.41 2.41
N GLU A 61 -2.73 16.57 2.42
CA GLU A 61 -4.11 16.70 2.92
C GLU A 61 -5.10 15.85 2.11
N ALA A 62 -4.94 15.82 0.78
CA ALA A 62 -5.79 14.98 -0.08
C ALA A 62 -5.64 13.50 0.27
N SER A 63 -4.41 13.03 0.51
CA SER A 63 -4.17 11.64 0.92
C SER A 63 -4.69 11.34 2.32
N GLN A 64 -4.52 12.27 3.27
CA GLN A 64 -5.10 12.18 4.60
C GLN A 64 -6.62 12.00 4.52
N ILE A 65 -7.31 12.83 3.72
CA ILE A 65 -8.76 12.77 3.54
C ILE A 65 -9.16 11.47 2.85
N ASN A 66 -8.59 11.14 1.69
CA ASN A 66 -8.95 9.96 0.91
C ASN A 66 -8.79 8.66 1.70
N LEU A 67 -7.68 8.50 2.44
CA LEU A 67 -7.47 7.34 3.29
C LEU A 67 -8.46 7.30 4.47
N SER A 68 -8.81 8.45 5.03
CA SER A 68 -9.82 8.54 6.10
C SER A 68 -11.25 8.24 5.62
N ILE A 69 -11.56 8.50 4.33
CA ILE A 69 -12.85 8.13 3.72
C ILE A 69 -12.95 6.59 3.56
N ILE A 70 -11.85 5.93 3.17
CA ILE A 70 -11.80 4.46 3.09
C ILE A 70 -12.02 3.86 4.48
N ASP A 71 -11.27 4.32 5.48
CA ASP A 71 -11.52 4.01 6.88
C ASP A 71 -10.94 5.09 7.80
N THR A 72 -11.71 5.52 8.80
CA THR A 72 -11.33 6.63 9.70
C THR A 72 -9.98 6.42 10.40
N TYR A 73 -9.58 5.17 10.67
CA TYR A 73 -8.30 4.85 11.32
C TYR A 73 -7.22 4.38 10.33
N LEU A 74 -7.49 4.37 9.02
CA LEU A 74 -6.51 3.90 8.03
C LEU A 74 -5.18 4.66 8.08
N PRO A 75 -5.13 6.00 8.24
CA PRO A 75 -3.88 6.71 8.40
C PRO A 75 -3.04 6.20 9.58
N GLN A 76 -3.68 5.90 10.71
CA GLN A 76 -3.04 5.37 11.91
C GLN A 76 -2.59 3.92 11.74
N ILE A 77 -3.37 3.10 11.02
CA ILE A 77 -2.97 1.72 10.68
C ILE A 77 -1.72 1.75 9.80
N LEU A 78 -1.70 2.61 8.77
CA LEU A 78 -0.56 2.73 7.86
C LEU A 78 0.67 3.32 8.55
N SER A 79 0.51 4.25 9.49
CA SER A 79 1.63 4.78 10.26
C SER A 79 2.23 3.72 11.21
N ALA A 80 1.39 2.89 11.83
CA ALA A 80 1.86 1.75 12.61
C ALA A 80 2.57 0.70 11.74
N LEU A 81 2.06 0.46 10.52
CA LEU A 81 2.70 -0.42 9.54
C LEU A 81 4.07 0.14 9.12
N LEU A 82 4.17 1.47 8.90
CA LEU A 82 5.44 2.14 8.60
C LEU A 82 6.46 1.93 9.70
N LEU A 83 6.11 2.18 10.97
CA LEU A 83 7.04 2.00 12.09
C LEU A 83 7.48 0.53 12.23
N CYS A 84 6.56 -0.42 12.07
CA CYS A 84 6.87 -1.84 12.04
C CYS A 84 7.90 -2.20 10.96
N VAL A 85 7.77 -1.63 9.76
CA VAL A 85 8.66 -1.91 8.63
C VAL A 85 10.01 -1.22 8.79
N HIS A 86 10.02 0.00 9.33
CA HIS A 86 11.24 0.70 9.71
C HIS A 86 12.09 -0.15 10.66
N ASP A 87 11.47 -0.71 11.71
CA ASP A 87 12.14 -1.57 12.69
C ASP A 87 12.62 -2.90 12.07
N ALA A 88 12.04 -3.30 10.94
CA ALA A 88 12.42 -4.47 10.15
C ALA A 88 13.46 -4.16 9.04
N ASN A 89 14.23 -3.07 9.15
CA ASN A 89 15.21 -2.60 8.17
C ASN A 89 14.60 -1.99 6.88
N ASN A 90 13.48 -1.28 7.02
CA ASN A 90 12.82 -0.49 5.98
C ASN A 90 12.13 -1.26 4.85
N GLU A 91 12.12 -2.58 4.90
CA GLU A 91 11.47 -3.42 3.89
C GLU A 91 10.98 -4.72 4.52
N LEU A 92 9.70 -5.05 4.30
CA LEU A 92 9.09 -6.29 4.83
C LEU A 92 7.92 -6.73 3.93
N ARG A 93 7.69 -8.04 3.83
CA ARG A 93 6.48 -8.54 3.16
C ARG A 93 5.23 -8.04 3.88
N LEU A 94 4.20 -7.67 3.13
CA LEU A 94 2.97 -7.10 3.68
C LEU A 94 2.31 -8.06 4.68
N LEU A 95 2.28 -9.36 4.36
CA LEU A 95 1.73 -10.37 5.26
C LEU A 95 2.51 -10.49 6.58
N ASP A 96 3.84 -10.42 6.54
CA ASP A 96 4.68 -10.48 7.73
C ASP A 96 4.48 -9.24 8.61
N ALA A 97 4.38 -8.05 7.99
CA ALA A 97 4.07 -6.81 8.69
C ALA A 97 2.67 -6.84 9.36
N LEU A 98 1.67 -7.39 8.66
CA LEU A 98 0.32 -7.58 9.20
C LEU A 98 0.27 -8.55 10.38
N ASN A 99 1.08 -9.61 10.35
CA ASN A 99 1.22 -10.55 11.47
C ASN A 99 1.80 -9.86 12.71
N ILE A 100 2.81 -9.00 12.53
CA ILE A 100 3.38 -8.21 13.62
C ILE A 100 2.35 -7.24 14.18
N LEU A 101 1.62 -6.49 13.34
CA LEU A 101 0.57 -5.57 13.78
C LEU A 101 -0.56 -6.29 14.53
N THR A 102 -0.96 -7.47 14.06
CA THR A 102 -1.98 -8.29 14.73
C THR A 102 -1.52 -8.76 16.11
N THR A 103 -0.24 -9.11 16.25
CA THR A 103 0.33 -9.57 17.52
C THR A 103 0.55 -8.41 18.50
N THR A 104 1.05 -7.27 18.02
CA THR A 104 1.38 -6.10 18.85
C THR A 104 0.16 -5.21 19.13
N ASN A 105 -0.87 -5.28 18.28
CA ASN A 105 -2.11 -4.52 18.34
C ASN A 105 -1.89 -3.03 18.71
N PRO A 106 -1.10 -2.27 17.93
CA PRO A 106 -0.67 -0.92 18.29
C PRO A 106 -1.83 0.08 18.45
N LEU A 107 -2.98 -0.19 17.81
CA LEU A 107 -4.18 0.63 17.89
C LEU A 107 -5.16 0.13 18.98
N ARG A 108 -4.82 -0.95 19.69
CA ARG A 108 -5.58 -1.52 20.81
C ARG A 108 -7.03 -1.85 20.42
N TYR A 109 -7.22 -2.43 19.24
CA TYR A 109 -8.52 -2.95 18.85
C TYR A 109 -8.99 -4.02 19.85
N ASP A 110 -10.30 -4.11 20.06
CA ASP A 110 -10.90 -5.23 20.77
C ASP A 110 -10.87 -6.47 19.88
N LEU A 111 -10.02 -7.42 20.26
CA LEU A 111 -9.81 -8.69 19.57
C LEU A 111 -10.44 -9.87 20.31
N SER A 112 -11.35 -9.62 21.26
CA SER A 112 -11.99 -10.66 22.10
C SER A 112 -12.67 -11.79 21.30
N TYR A 113 -13.12 -11.49 20.07
CA TYR A 113 -13.73 -12.45 19.15
C TYR A 113 -12.79 -12.94 18.04
N GLY A 114 -11.49 -12.62 18.10
CA GLY A 114 -10.49 -13.09 17.14
C GLY A 114 -10.60 -12.49 15.73
N HIS A 115 -11.23 -11.32 15.59
CA HIS A 115 -11.36 -10.66 14.29
C HIS A 115 -9.98 -10.15 13.79
N PRO A 116 -9.58 -10.46 12.54
CA PRO A 116 -8.30 -10.03 11.99
C PRO A 116 -8.36 -8.56 11.52
N MET A 117 -8.46 -7.64 12.47
CA MET A 117 -8.74 -6.21 12.23
C MET A 117 -7.78 -5.59 11.20
N TYR A 118 -6.47 -5.74 11.41
CA TYR A 118 -5.47 -5.13 10.52
C TYR A 118 -5.51 -5.69 9.10
N GLU A 119 -5.54 -7.01 8.96
CA GLU A 119 -5.64 -7.67 7.64
C GLU A 119 -6.92 -7.26 6.92
N TYR A 120 -8.06 -7.24 7.62
CA TYR A 120 -9.33 -6.84 7.02
C TYR A 120 -9.29 -5.39 6.49
N LYS A 121 -8.70 -4.46 7.26
CA LYS A 121 -8.58 -3.04 6.87
C LYS A 121 -7.62 -2.86 5.68
N ILE A 122 -6.51 -3.59 5.65
CA ILE A 122 -5.59 -3.56 4.50
C ILE A 122 -6.22 -4.23 3.26
N ARG A 123 -6.96 -5.32 3.40
CA ARG A 123 -7.74 -5.91 2.29
C ARG A 123 -8.73 -4.91 1.71
N HIS A 124 -9.39 -4.13 2.57
CA HIS A 124 -10.31 -3.09 2.13
C HIS A 124 -9.58 -1.98 1.34
N LEU A 125 -8.45 -1.49 1.86
CA LEU A 125 -7.59 -0.53 1.12
C LEU A 125 -7.17 -1.06 -0.25
N LEU A 126 -6.64 -2.30 -0.32
CA LEU A 126 -6.23 -2.90 -1.60
C LEU A 126 -7.41 -3.02 -2.57
N SER A 127 -8.61 -3.33 -2.07
CA SER A 127 -9.83 -3.37 -2.89
C SER A 127 -10.16 -2.00 -3.46
N CYS A 128 -10.09 -0.95 -2.65
CA CYS A 128 -10.30 0.43 -3.10
C CYS A 128 -9.30 0.83 -4.18
N LEU A 129 -8.01 0.54 -3.97
CA LEU A 129 -6.95 0.83 -4.94
C LEU A 129 -7.18 0.11 -6.28
N ILE A 130 -7.59 -1.16 -6.24
CA ILE A 130 -7.90 -1.94 -7.43
C ILE A 130 -9.09 -1.35 -8.21
N TYR A 131 -10.11 -0.84 -7.53
CA TYR A 131 -11.24 -0.17 -8.19
C TYR A 131 -10.94 1.27 -8.62
N ASN A 132 -9.65 1.63 -8.69
CA ASN A 132 -9.16 2.95 -9.10
C ASN A 132 -9.67 4.10 -8.21
N LEU A 133 -9.89 3.82 -6.92
CA LEU A 133 -10.09 4.88 -5.94
C LEU A 133 -8.72 5.46 -5.60
N SER A 134 -8.47 6.68 -6.08
CA SER A 134 -7.20 7.37 -5.87
C SER A 134 -6.98 7.66 -4.39
N THR A 135 -5.79 7.35 -3.88
CA THR A 135 -5.31 7.79 -2.55
C THR A 135 -4.61 9.15 -2.61
N ILE A 136 -4.53 9.79 -3.79
CA ILE A 136 -3.82 11.06 -4.02
C ILE A 136 -4.76 12.15 -4.53
N GLU A 137 -5.62 11.83 -5.49
CA GLU A 137 -6.50 12.79 -6.18
C GLU A 137 -7.93 12.75 -5.62
N SER A 138 -8.69 13.84 -5.77
CA SER A 138 -10.08 13.93 -5.30
C SER A 138 -11.04 13.06 -6.12
N TRP A 139 -12.02 12.44 -5.47
CA TRP A 139 -12.92 11.44 -6.06
C TRP A 139 -14.07 12.02 -6.92
N ASN A 140 -13.74 12.92 -7.86
CA ASN A 140 -14.76 13.66 -8.64
C ASN A 140 -15.24 12.93 -9.90
N THR A 141 -14.75 11.72 -10.17
CA THR A 141 -15.15 10.91 -11.34
C THR A 141 -15.73 9.56 -10.90
N PRO A 142 -16.84 9.11 -11.51
CA PRO A 142 -17.37 7.76 -11.25
C PRO A 142 -16.29 6.72 -11.57
N SER A 143 -15.92 5.91 -10.59
CA SER A 143 -15.03 4.77 -10.83
C SER A 143 -15.77 3.77 -11.72
N THR A 144 -15.38 3.66 -12.98
CA THR A 144 -15.78 2.53 -13.81
C THR A 144 -15.04 1.32 -13.26
N GLY A 145 -15.74 0.44 -12.53
CA GLY A 145 -15.14 -0.75 -11.95
C GLY A 145 -14.26 -1.44 -12.98
N THR A 146 -12.96 -1.50 -12.71
CA THR A 146 -12.04 -2.07 -13.68
C THR A 146 -12.21 -3.59 -13.72
N LYS A 147 -12.17 -4.16 -14.92
CA LYS A 147 -12.25 -5.61 -15.11
C LYS A 147 -10.90 -6.30 -14.89
N GLY A 148 -9.85 -5.53 -14.67
CA GLY A 148 -8.51 -6.05 -14.46
C GLY A 148 -7.47 -5.01 -14.12
N ALA A 149 -6.27 -5.46 -13.82
CA ALA A 149 -5.13 -4.62 -13.50
C ALA A 149 -3.92 -4.99 -14.35
N VAL A 150 -3.09 -4.01 -14.65
CA VAL A 150 -1.74 -4.17 -15.21
C VAL A 150 -0.77 -3.61 -14.18
N ILE A 151 0.27 -4.36 -13.86
CA ILE A 151 1.35 -4.00 -12.94
C ILE A 151 2.62 -4.03 -13.77
N GLU A 152 3.13 -2.86 -14.12
CA GLU A 152 4.42 -2.69 -14.79
C GLU A 152 5.52 -2.64 -13.75
N LEU A 153 6.40 -3.64 -13.74
CA LEU A 153 7.55 -3.75 -12.84
C LEU A 153 8.67 -2.79 -13.26
N GLU A 154 9.62 -2.52 -12.36
CA GLU A 154 10.75 -1.61 -12.61
C GLU A 154 11.60 -2.03 -13.82
N ASN A 155 11.69 -3.33 -14.11
CA ASN A 155 12.42 -3.87 -15.27
C ASN A 155 11.63 -3.80 -16.60
N GLY A 156 10.43 -3.20 -16.60
CA GLY A 156 9.54 -3.07 -17.76
C GLY A 156 8.67 -4.31 -18.04
N SER A 157 8.83 -5.40 -17.29
CA SER A 157 7.93 -6.55 -17.35
C SER A 157 6.54 -6.17 -16.85
N LYS A 158 5.48 -6.77 -17.38
CA LYS A 158 4.12 -6.49 -16.90
C LYS A 158 3.40 -7.75 -16.44
N ILE A 159 2.75 -7.65 -15.29
CA ILE A 159 1.82 -8.63 -14.75
C ILE A 159 0.41 -8.09 -14.97
N CYS A 160 -0.43 -8.85 -15.64
CA CYS A 160 -1.82 -8.53 -15.91
C CYS A 160 -2.72 -9.44 -15.08
N CYS A 161 -3.86 -8.94 -14.64
CA CYS A 161 -4.83 -9.70 -13.87
C CYS A 161 -6.23 -9.44 -14.42
N HIS A 162 -6.97 -10.48 -14.81
CA HIS A 162 -8.41 -10.36 -14.96
C HIS A 162 -9.05 -10.51 -13.57
N ILE A 163 -9.73 -9.48 -13.08
CA ILE A 163 -10.36 -9.50 -11.76
C ILE A 163 -11.74 -10.17 -11.89
N TYR A 164 -11.76 -11.47 -12.16
CA TYR A 164 -12.98 -12.29 -12.10
C TYR A 164 -13.37 -12.62 -10.66
N ASN A 165 -12.37 -12.79 -9.79
CA ASN A 165 -12.54 -13.00 -8.36
C ASN A 165 -11.67 -11.99 -7.60
N PRO A 166 -12.24 -10.84 -7.20
CA PRO A 166 -11.53 -9.81 -6.44
C PRO A 166 -10.85 -10.36 -5.19
N ASN A 167 -11.50 -11.25 -4.44
CA ASN A 167 -10.93 -11.82 -3.21
C ASN A 167 -9.65 -12.62 -3.47
N ARG A 168 -9.63 -13.41 -4.57
CA ARG A 168 -8.43 -14.17 -4.96
C ARG A 168 -7.29 -13.23 -5.35
N PHE A 169 -7.58 -12.16 -6.09
CA PHE A 169 -6.57 -11.18 -6.46
C PHE A 169 -6.04 -10.41 -5.26
N ILE A 170 -6.91 -10.00 -4.33
CA ILE A 170 -6.50 -9.39 -3.06
C ILE A 170 -5.61 -10.34 -2.25
N GLY A 171 -5.94 -11.63 -2.20
CA GLY A 171 -5.08 -12.64 -1.59
C GLY A 171 -3.70 -12.69 -2.25
N TYR A 172 -3.65 -12.73 -3.58
CA TYR A 172 -2.40 -12.67 -4.33
C TYR A 172 -1.59 -11.41 -4.00
N LEU A 173 -2.22 -10.23 -3.94
CA LEU A 173 -1.54 -8.99 -3.56
C LEU A 173 -0.95 -9.06 -2.16
N LEU A 174 -1.70 -9.56 -1.16
CA LEU A 174 -1.17 -9.70 0.20
C LEU A 174 0.06 -10.61 0.28
N ASP A 175 0.07 -11.69 -0.49
CA ASP A 175 1.13 -12.69 -0.46
C ASP A 175 2.41 -12.23 -1.18
N HIS A 176 2.30 -11.29 -2.13
CA HIS A 176 3.40 -10.91 -3.02
C HIS A 176 3.85 -9.44 -2.87
N LEU A 177 3.08 -8.59 -2.18
CA LEU A 177 3.46 -7.21 -1.94
C LEU A 177 4.49 -7.09 -0.83
N TRP A 178 5.42 -6.18 -1.06
CA TRP A 178 6.34 -5.67 -0.06
C TRP A 178 5.91 -4.29 0.36
N VAL A 179 6.11 -4.01 1.64
CA VAL A 179 5.99 -2.68 2.21
C VAL A 179 7.41 -2.14 2.36
N THR A 180 7.65 -0.99 1.75
CA THR A 180 8.95 -0.31 1.79
C THR A 180 8.79 1.05 2.44
N THR A 181 9.76 1.43 3.26
CA THR A 181 9.81 2.75 3.86
C THR A 181 11.07 3.48 3.43
N THR A 182 10.96 4.78 3.13
CA THR A 182 12.16 5.61 3.06
C THR A 182 12.29 6.33 4.38
N ALA A 183 13.28 5.95 5.18
CA ALA A 183 13.71 6.78 6.29
C ALA A 183 14.39 8.02 5.68
N LYS A 184 13.61 9.07 5.41
CA LYS A 184 14.14 10.40 5.14
C LYS A 184 14.50 11.04 6.49
N CYS A 185 15.48 10.47 7.18
CA CYS A 185 16.09 11.11 8.34
C CYS A 185 17.04 12.22 7.87
N ASP A 186 16.52 13.17 7.07
CA ASP A 186 17.22 14.38 6.66
C ASP A 186 17.00 15.43 7.76
N TYR A 187 17.92 15.48 8.71
CA TYR A 187 17.97 16.57 9.68
C TYR A 187 18.28 17.88 8.95
N THR A 188 17.27 18.70 8.66
CA THR A 188 17.43 20.14 8.54
C THR A 188 17.13 20.76 9.90
N ILE A 189 18.01 20.51 10.87
CA ILE A 189 18.14 21.38 12.04
C ILE A 189 18.77 22.67 11.53
N THR A 190 17.93 23.58 11.07
CA THR A 190 18.21 25.01 11.17
C THR A 190 17.30 25.57 12.26
N GLU A 191 17.84 25.49 13.48
CA GLU A 191 17.53 26.28 14.67
C GLU A 191 16.07 26.30 15.22
N LYS A 192 15.89 25.46 16.26
CA LYS A 192 14.88 25.50 17.35
C LYS A 192 13.41 25.24 16.95
N CYS A 193 12.84 24.17 17.53
CA CYS A 193 11.45 23.68 17.41
C CYS A 193 11.27 22.80 16.15
N ASN A 194 11.13 21.46 16.21
CA ASN A 194 9.81 20.85 16.39
C ASN A 194 9.83 19.30 16.52
N ASN A 195 10.96 18.61 16.73
CA ASN A 195 11.00 17.13 16.86
C ASN A 195 10.28 16.34 15.73
N LEU A 196 9.98 16.94 14.57
CA LEU A 196 9.20 16.27 13.52
C LEU A 196 10.10 15.44 12.62
N VAL A 197 9.60 14.27 12.23
CA VAL A 197 10.25 13.35 11.28
C VAL A 197 9.25 12.97 10.20
N THR A 198 9.70 12.99 8.95
CA THR A 198 8.91 12.55 7.80
C THR A 198 9.49 11.26 7.24
N SER A 199 8.64 10.26 7.01
CA SER A 199 9.00 9.01 6.34
C SER A 199 7.91 8.60 5.36
N SER A 200 8.29 7.96 4.26
CA SER A 200 7.31 7.48 3.28
C SER A 200 7.00 6.00 3.46
N LEU A 201 5.77 5.61 3.16
CA LEU A 201 5.32 4.22 3.04
C LEU A 201 4.89 3.95 1.60
N ALA A 202 5.29 2.82 1.03
CA ALA A 202 4.81 2.36 -0.26
C ALA A 202 4.54 0.85 -0.25
N PHE A 203 3.55 0.41 -1.03
CA PHE A 203 3.32 -1.02 -1.29
C PHE A 203 3.73 -1.31 -2.72
N LYS A 204 4.73 -2.18 -2.91
CA LYS A 204 5.24 -2.49 -4.24
C LYS A 204 5.57 -3.97 -4.43
N PHE A 205 5.61 -4.38 -5.69
CA PHE A 205 6.28 -5.61 -6.09
C PHE A 205 7.80 -5.36 -6.16
N ILE A 206 8.59 -6.32 -5.68
CA ILE A 206 10.06 -6.33 -5.73
C ILE A 206 10.50 -7.47 -6.65
#